data_AF-V7H9C9-F1
#
_entry.id   AF-V7H9C9-F1
#
_cell.length_a   1.000
_cell.length_b   1.000
_cell.length_c   1.000
_cell.angle_alpha   90.00
_cell.angle_beta   90.00
_cell.angle_gamma   90.00
#
_symmetry.space_group_name_H-M   'P 1'
#
loop_
_entity.id
_entity.type
_entity.pdbx_description
1 polymer ?
#
loop_
_entity_poly.entity_id
_entity_poly.type
_entity_poly.pdbx_seq_one_letter_code
_entity_poly.pdbx_strand_id
1 'polypeptide(L)' 'MADRKPIATAPTDGSKVTVLWKDGAGVVSESVGQYRDGAWWVYTDSDTQKKVDPTSWRPVSSDDDDDQ' A
#
# COMPACT_ATOMS: atom_id res chain seq x y z
N MET A 1 -9.87 0.58 -13.76
CA MET A 1 -9.97 0.43 -12.29
C MET A 1 -9.07 -0.72 -11.93
N ALA A 2 -7.90 -0.48 -11.31
CA ALA A 2 -7.03 -1.60 -10.94
C ALA A 2 -7.75 -2.49 -9.93
N ASP A 3 -8.01 -3.75 -10.31
CA ASP A 3 -8.62 -4.74 -9.43
C ASP A 3 -7.77 -4.92 -8.17
N ARG A 4 -8.41 -4.78 -7.02
CA ARG A 4 -7.75 -4.99 -5.73
C ARG A 4 -7.40 -6.46 -5.59
N LYS A 5 -6.14 -6.73 -5.29
CA LYS A 5 -5.60 -8.06 -5.08
C LYS A 5 -5.40 -8.32 -3.58
N PRO A 6 -5.47 -9.58 -3.12
CA PRO A 6 -5.19 -9.93 -1.74
C PRO A 6 -3.74 -9.57 -1.39
N ILE A 7 -3.50 -9.07 -0.17
CA ILE A 7 -2.16 -8.63 0.25
C ILE A 7 -1.08 -9.72 0.11
N ALA A 8 -1.47 -10.99 0.21
CA ALA A 8 -0.59 -12.14 0.05
C ALA A 8 0.08 -12.23 -1.33
N THR A 9 -0.49 -11.58 -2.36
CA THR A 9 0.08 -11.55 -3.71
C THR A 9 0.83 -10.24 -4.01
N ALA A 10 1.00 -9.39 -3.01
CA ALA A 10 1.66 -8.10 -3.19
C ALA A 10 3.17 -8.25 -3.38
N PRO A 11 3.80 -7.35 -4.16
CA PRO A 11 5.24 -7.37 -4.32
C PRO A 11 5.92 -7.07 -2.99
N THR A 12 6.68 -8.03 -2.49
CA THR A 12 7.52 -7.89 -1.28
C THR A 12 8.96 -7.48 -1.59
N ASP A 13 9.22 -7.08 -2.85
CA ASP A 13 10.53 -6.66 -3.38
C ASP A 13 10.89 -5.21 -2.99
N GLY A 14 10.02 -4.53 -2.24
CA GLY A 14 10.18 -3.10 -1.94
C GLY A 14 9.53 -2.19 -2.99
N SER A 15 8.74 -2.72 -3.91
CA SER A 15 7.92 -1.88 -4.79
C SER A 15 6.85 -1.12 -3.99
N LYS A 16 6.58 0.13 -4.37
CA LYS A 16 5.49 0.92 -3.78
C LYS A 16 4.16 0.45 -4.37
N VAL A 17 3.19 0.17 -3.52
CA VAL A 17 1.85 -0.23 -3.91
C VAL A 17 0.82 0.50 -3.05
N THR A 18 -0.38 0.70 -3.58
CA THR A 18 -1.47 1.20 -2.76
C THR A 18 -2.01 0.04 -1.93
N VAL A 19 -1.90 0.14 -0.61
CA VAL A 19 -2.41 -0.85 0.34
C VAL A 19 -3.68 -0.35 0.99
N LEU A 20 -4.58 -1.28 1.27
CA LEU A 20 -5.84 -1.06 1.96
C LEU A 20 -5.87 -1.89 3.23
N TRP A 21 -6.19 -1.25 4.34
CA TRP A 21 -6.27 -1.90 5.65
C TRP A 21 -7.52 -1.42 6.40
N LYS A 22 -7.93 -2.21 7.38
CA LYS A 22 -8.99 -1.84 8.31
C LYS A 22 -8.37 -1.55 9.66
N ASP A 23 -8.44 -0.31 10.11
CA ASP A 23 -7.94 0.08 11.43
C ASP A 23 -8.81 -0.52 12.55
N GLY A 24 -8.33 -0.51 13.79
CA GLY A 24 -9.05 -1.07 14.95
C GLY A 24 -10.42 -0.44 15.22
N ALA A 25 -10.67 0.77 14.71
CA ALA A 25 -11.98 1.43 14.74
C ALA A 25 -12.96 0.91 13.66
N GLY A 26 -12.54 -0.04 12.82
CA GLY A 26 -13.31 -0.56 11.70
C GLY A 26 -13.30 0.32 10.45
N VAL A 27 -12.55 1.42 10.46
CA VAL A 27 -12.40 2.33 9.32
C VAL A 27 -11.51 1.69 8.27
N VAL A 28 -11.93 1.76 7.01
CA VAL A 28 -11.13 1.30 5.87
C VAL A 28 -10.30 2.46 5.35
N SER A 29 -8.99 2.32 5.47
CA SER A 29 -8.00 3.31 5.05
C SER A 29 -7.22 2.76 3.86
N GLU A 30 -6.82 3.62 2.94
CA GLU A 30 -6.03 3.27 1.76
C GLU A 30 -4.89 4.29 1.61
N SER A 31 -3.66 3.81 1.41
CA SER A 31 -2.48 4.67 1.23
C SER A 31 -1.36 3.94 0.48
N VAL A 32 -0.38 4.68 -0.02
CA VAL A 32 0.81 4.09 -0.64
C VAL A 32 1.73 3.54 0.44
N GLY A 33 2.03 2.25 0.34
CA GLY A 33 2.90 1.53 1.24
C GLY A 33 3.99 0.74 0.52
N GLN A 34 4.99 0.36 1.28
CA GLN A 34 6.13 -0.45 0.85
C GLN A 34 6.31 -1.61 1.83
N TYR A 35 6.57 -2.81 1.29
CA TYR A 35 6.96 -3.94 2.11
C TYR A 35 8.45 -3.88 2.41
N ARG A 36 8.81 -3.85 3.69
CA ARG A 36 10.19 -3.88 4.17
C ARG A 36 10.24 -4.53 5.54
N ASP A 37 11.35 -5.21 5.86
CA ASP A 37 11.57 -5.81 7.17
C ASP A 37 10.43 -6.76 7.63
N GLY A 38 9.81 -7.47 6.69
CA GLY A 38 8.72 -8.42 6.98
C GLY A 38 7.37 -7.76 7.32
N ALA A 39 7.20 -6.47 7.03
CA ALA A 39 5.98 -5.74 7.33
C ALA A 39 5.64 -4.69 6.26
N TRP A 40 4.37 -4.28 6.23
CA TRP A 40 3.92 -3.18 5.39
C TRP A 40 4.06 -1.85 6.13
N TRP A 41 4.71 -0.90 5.47
CA TRP A 41 4.92 0.44 5.99
C TRP A 41 4.26 1.44 5.07
N VAL A 42 3.44 2.33 5.63
CA VAL A 42 2.79 3.43 4.92
C VAL A 42 3.29 4.75 5.46
N TYR A 43 3.40 5.76 4.60
CA TYR A 43 3.66 7.12 5.03
C TYR A 43 2.37 7.71 5.62
N THR A 44 2.44 8.13 6.88
CA THR A 44 1.36 8.89 7.54
C THR A 44 1.60 10.39 7.45
N ASP A 45 2.86 10.77 7.26
CA ASP A 45 3.34 12.12 7.01
C ASP A 45 4.54 12.04 6.03
N SER A 46 5.14 13.17 5.67
CA SER A 46 6.26 13.27 4.73
C SER A 46 7.50 12.49 5.18
N ASP A 47 7.74 12.38 6.48
CA ASP A 47 8.89 11.64 7.04
C ASP A 47 8.46 10.37 7.81
N THR A 48 7.28 10.41 8.41
CA THR A 48 6.87 9.40 9.38
C THR A 48 6.17 8.23 8.68
N GLN A 49 6.71 7.03 8.91
CA GLN A 49 6.12 5.78 8.44
C GLN A 49 5.53 4.98 9.60
N LYS A 50 4.37 4.36 9.35
CA LYS A 50 3.70 3.48 10.30
C LYS A 50 3.56 2.08 9.74
N LYS A 51 3.85 1.08 10.58
CA LYS A 51 3.55 -0.31 10.28
C LYS A 51 2.04 -0.52 10.26
N VAL A 52 1.54 -1.11 9.20
CA VAL A 52 0.12 -1.47 9.02
C VAL A 52 -0.02 -2.94 8.68
N ASP A 53 -1.22 -3.47 8.87
CA ASP A 53 -1.59 -4.83 8.47
C ASP A 53 -2.67 -4.74 7.37
N PRO A 54 -2.26 -4.58 6.11
CA PRO A 54 -3.19 -4.43 5.01
C PRO A 54 -3.84 -5.76 4.64
N THR A 55 -5.10 -5.69 4.23
CA THR A 55 -5.89 -6.85 3.80
C THR A 55 -5.87 -6.99 2.27
N SER A 56 -5.64 -5.88 1.55
CA SER A 56 -5.60 -5.87 0.09
C SER A 56 -4.62 -4.82 -0.41
N TRP A 57 -4.21 -4.96 -1.66
CA TRP A 57 -3.36 -4.01 -2.36
C TRP A 57 -3.82 -3.83 -3.80
N ARG A 58 -3.31 -2.80 -4.44
CA ARG A 58 -3.34 -2.62 -5.89
C ARG A 58 -2.04 -1.95 -6.32
N PRO A 59 -1.60 -2.13 -7.58
CA PRO A 59 -0.50 -1.33 -8.10
C PRO A 59 -0.81 0.15 -7.87
N VAL A 60 0.21 0.93 -7.49
CA VAL A 60 0.11 2.38 -7.71
C VAL A 60 -0.13 2.52 -9.21
N SER A 61 -1.24 3.13 -9.62
CA SER A 61 -1.41 3.43 -11.04
C SER A 61 -0.19 4.27 -11.42
N SER A 62 0.65 3.78 -12.33
CA SER A 62 1.66 4.59 -13.03
C SER A 62 0.95 5.60 -13.96
N ASP A 63 -0.09 6.28 -13.46
CA ASP A 63 -0.69 7.44 -14.11
C ASP A 63 0.07 8.70 -13.64
N ASP A 64 1.39 8.57 -13.54
CA ASP A 64 2.36 9.67 -13.47
C ASP A 64 3.66 9.21 -14.18
N ASP A 65 3.57 8.24 -15.10
CA ASP A 65 4.64 7.87 -16.03
C ASP A 65 4.04 7.12 -17.24
N ASP A 66 3.25 7.84 -18.04
CA ASP A 66 3.12 7.62 -19.48
C ASP A 66 2.97 9.00 -20.14
N ASP A 67 4.11 9.49 -20.60
CA ASP A 67 4.35 10.32 -21.78
C ASP A 67 3.54 11.61 -22.08
N GLN A 68 4.30 12.71 -22.06
CA GLN A 68 4.32 13.85 -23.01
C GLN A 68 3.16 14.87 -23.09
#